data_AF-A0A1V6QK87-F1
#
_entry.id   AF-A0A1V6QK87-F1
#
_cell.length_a   1.000
_cell.length_b   1.000
_cell.length_c   1.000
_cell.angle_alpha   90.00
_cell.angle_beta   90.00
_cell.angle_gamma   90.00
#
_symmetry.space_group_name_H-M   'P 1'
#
loop_
_entity.id
_entity.type
_entity.pdbx_description
1 polymer ?
#
loop_
_entity_poly.entity_id
_entity_poly.type
_entity_poly.pdbx_seq_one_letter_code
_entity_poly.pdbx_strand_id
1 'polypeptide(L)'
;MPKAPVMSTSFKSGFGTAPFTTAMYKTLLAPTLFSALVAGHGHITNIVINGVSFGGWDINSYPYTDSPPTVVAWGTPNTANGFISPDQYTTSDIICHLNATNAKGHAVVAAGDKVFLQWTDWPKTHHGPVIDYLANCGSAGCETADKTSLEFFKIDGVGLVDDTTVPGIWGDDQLIAQGSSWMVEIPPTIAPGYYVLRHELIALHSAGEQGGAQSYPQCFNLQVTGSGTDDPAGVLGTELYSPIDAGILVNIYASLSTYVVPGPTLYSGAVSITQTTSAITATGTPITGLGTAATATSAQTTAAGSAVTASSATTVKSTTVAPTGTSTTTAAPKTTAPTAVAPTTVASTMSTTMRASTTTATAGSSATQSVYGQCGGNNWSGATACNIQATCSSMNPYYSQCVPTAA
;
A
#
# COMPACT_ATOMS: atom_id res chain seq x y z
N MET A 1 -72.06 -8.20 27.15
CA MET A 1 -73.54 -8.29 26.98
C MET A 1 -74.11 -6.95 27.40
N PRO A 2 -75.01 -6.28 26.64
CA PRO A 2 -76.05 -6.86 25.79
C PRO A 2 -75.90 -6.57 24.27
N LYS A 3 -76.86 -7.11 23.51
CA LYS A 3 -76.95 -7.39 22.06
C LYS A 3 -77.39 -6.19 21.19
N ALA A 4 -76.78 -6.12 19.99
CA ALA A 4 -77.29 -5.94 18.60
C ALA A 4 -78.65 -5.25 18.31
N PRO A 5 -78.83 -4.63 17.12
CA PRO A 5 -79.12 -5.41 15.91
C PRO A 5 -78.43 -4.95 14.60
N VAL A 6 -78.45 -5.88 13.64
CA VAL A 6 -77.95 -5.81 12.26
C VAL A 6 -78.99 -5.14 11.35
N MET A 7 -78.56 -4.32 10.38
CA MET A 7 -79.31 -4.13 9.14
C MET A 7 -78.40 -3.87 7.94
N SER A 8 -78.52 -4.78 6.98
CA SER A 8 -77.91 -4.79 5.65
C SER A 8 -78.60 -3.78 4.74
N THR A 9 -77.85 -2.95 4.02
CA THR A 9 -78.34 -2.31 2.79
C THR A 9 -77.25 -2.28 1.71
N SER A 10 -77.66 -2.82 0.57
CA SER A 10 -76.91 -2.98 -0.68
C SER A 10 -76.79 -1.64 -1.41
N PHE A 11 -75.59 -1.24 -1.82
CA PHE A 11 -75.39 -0.08 -2.71
C PHE A 11 -74.81 -0.54 -4.06
N LYS A 12 -75.58 -0.20 -5.11
CA LYS A 12 -75.34 -0.48 -6.52
C LYS A 12 -74.08 0.20 -7.03
N SER A 13 -73.32 -0.54 -7.83
CA SER A 13 -72.26 -0.06 -8.71
C SER A 13 -72.82 0.82 -9.83
N GLY A 14 -72.33 2.06 -9.92
CA GLY A 14 -72.48 2.94 -11.07
C GLY A 14 -71.14 3.05 -11.80
N PHE A 15 -71.02 2.39 -12.95
CA PHE A 15 -69.90 2.55 -13.87
C PHE A 15 -70.03 3.89 -14.61
N GLY A 16 -69.07 4.79 -14.40
CA GLY A 16 -68.79 5.94 -15.27
C GLY A 16 -67.53 5.66 -16.06
N THR A 17 -67.67 5.40 -17.36
CA THR A 17 -66.57 5.22 -18.31
C THR A 17 -66.09 6.59 -18.80
N ALA A 18 -64.88 6.98 -18.43
CA ALA A 18 -64.12 8.04 -19.09
C ALA A 18 -63.15 7.41 -20.12
N PRO A 19 -62.92 8.03 -21.29
CA PRO A 19 -62.07 7.49 -22.33
C PRO A 19 -60.58 7.58 -21.95
N PHE A 20 -59.89 6.44 -22.01
CA PHE A 20 -58.44 6.34 -21.89
C PHE A 20 -57.78 6.96 -23.12
N THR A 21 -57.12 8.10 -22.94
CA THR A 21 -56.11 8.60 -23.89
C THR A 21 -54.80 7.85 -23.63
N THR A 22 -54.39 7.02 -24.58
CA THR A 22 -53.12 6.28 -24.55
C THR A 22 -51.94 7.26 -24.70
N ALA A 23 -51.39 7.73 -23.59
CA ALA A 23 -50.10 8.38 -23.58
C ALA A 23 -49.02 7.30 -23.74
N MET A 24 -48.41 7.22 -24.93
CA MET A 24 -47.19 6.46 -25.17
C MET A 24 -46.06 7.06 -24.31
N TYR A 25 -45.81 6.47 -23.14
CA TYR A 25 -44.55 6.68 -22.43
C TYR A 25 -43.45 5.98 -23.24
N LYS A 26 -42.65 6.76 -23.97
CA LYS A 26 -41.33 6.32 -24.43
C LYS A 26 -40.46 6.14 -23.19
N THR A 27 -40.40 4.91 -22.69
CA THR A 27 -39.38 4.50 -21.73
C THR A 27 -38.03 4.63 -22.43
N LEU A 28 -37.30 5.73 -22.21
CA LEU A 28 -35.87 5.77 -22.45
C LEU A 28 -35.25 4.76 -21.48
N LEU A 29 -34.92 3.56 -21.97
CA LEU A 29 -33.94 2.71 -21.32
C LEU A 29 -32.61 3.45 -21.39
N ALA A 30 -32.24 4.14 -20.31
CA ALA A 30 -30.88 4.57 -20.11
C ALA A 30 -30.02 3.30 -19.98
N PRO A 31 -28.99 3.11 -20.82
CA PRO A 31 -28.04 2.01 -20.61
C PRO A 31 -27.29 2.31 -19.33
N THR A 32 -27.60 1.59 -18.25
CA THR A 32 -26.73 1.50 -17.09
C THR A 32 -25.47 0.79 -17.54
N LEU A 33 -24.41 1.56 -17.83
CA LEU A 33 -23.06 1.05 -17.93
C LEU A 33 -22.69 0.46 -16.57
N PHE A 34 -22.84 -0.86 -16.42
CA PHE A 34 -22.13 -1.60 -15.41
C PHE A 34 -20.68 -1.62 -15.85
N SER A 35 -19.84 -0.77 -15.25
CA SER A 35 -18.39 -0.94 -15.31
C SER A 35 -18.07 -2.30 -14.72
N ALA A 36 -17.76 -3.27 -15.57
CA ALA A 36 -17.18 -4.52 -15.12
C ALA A 36 -15.82 -4.17 -14.51
N LEU A 37 -15.71 -4.23 -13.18
CA LEU A 37 -14.43 -4.24 -12.51
C LEU A 37 -13.72 -5.53 -12.96
N VAL A 38 -12.77 -5.40 -13.88
CA VAL A 38 -11.90 -6.50 -14.26
C VAL A 38 -10.97 -6.76 -13.07
N ALA A 39 -11.04 -7.97 -12.54
CA ALA A 39 -10.31 -8.44 -11.36
C ALA A 39 -8.83 -8.73 -11.66
N GLY A 40 -7.96 -8.22 -10.79
CA GLY A 40 -6.49 -8.40 -10.70
C GLY A 40 -5.89 -7.12 -10.10
N HIS A 41 -5.10 -7.08 -9.00
CA HIS A 41 -4.19 -8.04 -8.37
C HIS A 41 -3.92 -7.66 -6.89
N GLY A 42 -3.54 -8.64 -6.07
CA GLY A 42 -2.96 -8.42 -4.75
C GLY A 42 -3.90 -8.07 -3.59
N HIS A 43 -3.78 -8.80 -2.49
CA HIS A 43 -4.06 -8.27 -1.16
C HIS A 43 -3.03 -8.84 -0.18
N ILE A 44 -2.93 -8.25 1.01
CA ILE A 44 -2.03 -8.76 2.04
C ILE A 44 -2.67 -9.91 2.80
N THR A 45 -1.99 -11.05 2.82
CA THR A 45 -2.45 -12.26 3.51
C THR A 45 -2.14 -12.22 5.00
N ASN A 46 -1.03 -11.59 5.38
CA ASN A 46 -0.61 -11.44 6.78
C ASN A 46 0.50 -10.39 6.92
N ILE A 47 0.65 -9.89 8.14
CA ILE A 47 1.86 -9.18 8.56
C ILE A 47 2.64 -10.02 9.57
N VAL A 48 3.95 -9.83 9.65
CA VAL A 48 4.83 -10.50 10.62
C VAL A 48 5.63 -9.45 11.39
N ILE A 49 5.54 -9.50 12.71
CA ILE A 49 6.24 -8.59 13.62
C ILE A 49 7.09 -9.46 14.54
N ASN A 50 8.42 -9.32 14.48
CA ASN A 50 9.36 -10.10 15.29
C ASN A 50 9.11 -11.63 15.25
N GLY A 51 8.81 -12.17 14.06
CA GLY A 51 8.51 -13.59 13.84
C GLY A 51 7.07 -14.03 14.16
N VAL A 52 6.22 -13.14 14.67
CA VAL A 52 4.81 -13.42 14.98
C VAL A 52 3.91 -12.97 13.83
N SER A 53 3.20 -13.92 13.21
CA SER A 53 2.29 -13.65 12.09
C SER A 53 0.89 -13.28 12.56
N PHE A 54 0.35 -12.17 12.05
CA PHE A 54 -1.04 -11.74 12.24
C PHE A 54 -1.77 -11.80 10.90
N GLY A 55 -2.93 -12.47 10.87
CA GLY A 55 -3.72 -12.62 9.65
C GLY A 55 -4.20 -11.28 9.09
N GLY A 56 -4.19 -11.18 7.76
CA GLY A 56 -4.80 -10.10 7.00
C GLY A 56 -6.33 -10.22 6.93
N TRP A 57 -6.95 -9.39 6.08
CA TRP A 57 -8.38 -9.48 5.80
C TRP A 57 -8.59 -10.38 4.58
N ASP A 58 -9.12 -11.59 4.79
CA ASP A 58 -9.42 -12.52 3.69
C ASP A 58 -10.69 -12.08 2.95
N ILE A 59 -10.50 -11.37 1.85
CA ILE A 59 -11.58 -10.86 0.99
C ILE A 59 -12.46 -11.96 0.37
N ASN A 60 -11.99 -13.21 0.32
CA ASN A 60 -12.74 -14.32 -0.26
C ASN A 60 -13.66 -15.00 0.76
N SER A 61 -13.48 -14.71 2.05
CA SER A 61 -14.23 -15.35 3.14
C SER A 61 -14.94 -14.35 4.04
N TYR A 62 -14.23 -13.34 4.54
CA TYR A 62 -14.71 -12.48 5.62
C TYR A 62 -15.88 -11.57 5.25
N PRO A 63 -15.97 -11.03 4.01
CA PRO A 63 -17.15 -10.27 3.58
C PRO A 63 -18.45 -11.09 3.49
N TYR A 64 -18.37 -12.42 3.53
CA TYR A 64 -19.50 -13.33 3.32
C TYR A 64 -19.97 -14.03 4.60
N THR A 65 -19.40 -13.68 5.75
CA THR A 65 -19.77 -14.23 7.06
C THR A 65 -20.35 -13.14 7.94
N ASP A 66 -21.39 -13.49 8.71
CA ASP A 66 -22.06 -12.57 9.65
C ASP A 66 -21.16 -12.16 10.82
N SER A 67 -20.11 -12.94 11.10
CA SER A 67 -19.19 -12.71 12.22
C SER A 67 -17.77 -13.13 11.81
N PRO A 68 -17.07 -12.31 11.00
CA PRO A 68 -15.70 -12.58 10.62
C PRO A 68 -14.77 -12.55 11.85
N PRO A 69 -13.64 -13.27 11.81
CA PRO A 69 -12.67 -13.23 12.89
C PRO A 69 -12.13 -11.81 13.08
N THR A 70 -11.77 -11.48 14.32
CA THR A 70 -11.04 -10.24 14.58
C THR A 70 -9.62 -10.39 14.03
N VAL A 71 -9.20 -9.42 13.22
CA VAL A 71 -7.87 -9.29 12.63
C VAL A 71 -7.34 -7.88 12.82
N VAL A 72 -6.05 -7.69 12.55
CA VAL A 72 -5.39 -6.36 12.62
C VAL A 72 -5.55 -5.56 11.32
N ALA A 73 -5.96 -6.20 10.23
CA ALA A 73 -6.20 -5.58 8.93
C ALA A 73 -7.62 -4.98 8.84
N TRP A 74 -7.74 -3.85 8.15
CA TRP A 74 -9.01 -3.20 7.89
C TRP A 74 -9.88 -4.04 6.96
N GLY A 75 -11.19 -4.04 7.21
CA GLY A 75 -12.14 -4.85 6.45
C GLY A 75 -12.66 -4.14 5.22
N THR A 76 -12.62 -4.81 4.08
CA THR A 76 -13.14 -4.34 2.78
C THR A 76 -14.19 -5.33 2.26
N PRO A 77 -15.09 -4.95 1.34
CA PRO A 77 -15.85 -5.94 0.57
C PRO A 77 -14.89 -6.82 -0.26
N ASN A 78 -15.42 -7.87 -0.90
CA ASN A 78 -14.64 -8.58 -1.91
C ASN A 78 -14.45 -7.67 -3.12
N THR A 79 -13.25 -7.12 -3.25
CA THR A 79 -12.85 -6.25 -4.36
C THR A 79 -12.34 -7.05 -5.56
N ALA A 80 -12.30 -8.39 -5.47
CA ALA A 80 -11.65 -9.27 -6.43
C ALA A 80 -10.20 -8.85 -6.71
N ASN A 81 -9.48 -8.44 -5.65
CA ASN A 81 -8.15 -7.83 -5.70
C ASN A 81 -8.09 -6.54 -6.55
N GLY A 82 -9.17 -5.76 -6.58
CA GLY A 82 -9.24 -4.51 -7.33
C GLY A 82 -8.40 -3.38 -6.72
N PHE A 83 -8.34 -2.26 -7.43
CA PHE A 83 -7.61 -1.04 -7.06
C PHE A 83 -8.56 0.15 -6.85
N ILE A 84 -8.00 1.25 -6.36
CA ILE A 84 -8.59 2.59 -6.39
C ILE A 84 -7.97 3.37 -7.55
N SER A 85 -8.79 3.88 -8.46
CA SER A 85 -8.33 4.69 -9.59
C SER A 85 -8.16 6.16 -9.21
N PRO A 86 -7.36 6.94 -9.97
CA PRO A 86 -7.10 8.34 -9.68
C PRO A 86 -8.35 9.23 -9.55
N ASP A 87 -9.42 8.96 -10.29
CA ASP A 87 -10.69 9.69 -10.17
C ASP A 87 -11.37 9.51 -8.79
N GLN A 88 -10.93 8.54 -8.00
CA GLN A 88 -11.37 8.28 -6.63
C GLN A 88 -10.39 8.80 -5.56
N TYR A 89 -9.29 9.46 -5.91
CA TYR A 89 -8.28 9.93 -4.94
C TYR A 89 -8.81 10.99 -3.95
N THR A 90 -9.92 11.65 -4.27
CA THR A 90 -10.57 12.60 -3.34
C THR A 90 -11.72 11.95 -2.54
N THR A 91 -11.94 10.64 -2.65
CA THR A 91 -13.00 9.92 -1.90
C THR A 91 -12.41 9.14 -0.73
N SER A 92 -13.26 8.74 0.21
CA SER A 92 -12.82 7.97 1.38
C SER A 92 -12.25 6.58 1.06
N ASP A 93 -12.32 6.12 -0.20
CA ASP A 93 -11.82 4.82 -0.63
C ASP A 93 -10.29 4.80 -0.76
N ILE A 94 -9.63 5.92 -1.10
CA ILE A 94 -8.16 5.96 -1.20
C ILE A 94 -7.47 5.79 0.15
N ILE A 95 -8.20 5.99 1.25
CA ILE A 95 -7.67 5.99 2.61
C ILE A 95 -7.18 4.58 2.98
N CYS A 96 -8.08 3.60 2.94
CA CYS A 96 -7.81 2.22 3.36
C CYS A 96 -8.44 1.17 2.42
N HIS A 97 -8.70 1.55 1.16
CA HIS A 97 -9.43 0.79 0.13
C HIS A 97 -10.97 0.97 0.19
N LEU A 98 -11.64 0.41 -0.82
CA LEU A 98 -13.06 0.53 -1.11
C LEU A 98 -13.90 0.18 0.10
N ASN A 99 -14.75 1.12 0.54
CA ASN A 99 -15.65 0.92 1.67
C ASN A 99 -14.98 0.36 2.94
N ALA A 100 -13.67 0.63 3.12
CA ALA A 100 -12.93 0.05 4.22
C ALA A 100 -13.49 0.47 5.58
N THR A 101 -13.55 -0.48 6.50
CA THR A 101 -13.99 -0.34 7.89
C THR A 101 -12.87 -0.72 8.85
N ASN A 102 -12.84 -0.09 10.02
CA ASN A 102 -11.77 -0.27 11.00
C ASN A 102 -11.59 -1.74 11.37
N ALA A 103 -10.33 -2.19 11.39
CA ALA A 103 -9.96 -3.43 12.04
C ALA A 103 -10.44 -3.45 13.50
N LYS A 104 -10.82 -4.62 14.01
CA LYS A 104 -11.41 -4.78 15.36
C LYS A 104 -10.40 -5.11 16.45
N GLY A 105 -9.13 -5.24 16.08
CA GLY A 105 -8.01 -5.32 17.02
C GLY A 105 -6.74 -4.76 16.42
N HIS A 106 -5.66 -4.80 17.19
CA HIS A 106 -4.34 -4.28 16.81
C HIS A 106 -3.21 -5.25 17.18
N ALA A 107 -2.04 -5.04 16.57
CA ALA A 107 -0.79 -5.70 16.96
C ALA A 107 0.11 -4.72 17.73
N VAL A 108 0.80 -5.20 18.77
CA VAL A 108 1.81 -4.42 19.48
C VAL A 108 3.12 -4.50 18.72
N VAL A 109 3.77 -3.34 18.55
CA VAL A 109 5.07 -3.20 17.89
C VAL A 109 5.91 -2.19 18.68
N ALA A 110 7.21 -2.38 18.81
CA ALA A 110 8.08 -1.33 19.34
C ALA A 110 8.51 -0.37 18.23
N ALA A 111 8.71 0.91 18.56
CA ALA A 111 9.43 1.82 17.69
C ALA A 111 10.82 1.24 17.39
N GLY A 112 11.19 1.17 16.10
CA GLY A 112 12.39 0.51 15.59
C GLY A 112 12.20 -0.96 15.18
N ASP A 113 11.08 -1.59 15.55
CA ASP A 113 10.74 -2.92 15.04
C ASP A 113 10.40 -2.86 13.55
N LYS A 114 10.53 -4.01 12.90
CA LYS A 114 10.18 -4.19 11.49
C LYS A 114 8.86 -4.93 11.37
N VAL A 115 8.02 -4.46 10.45
CA VAL A 115 6.78 -5.11 10.05
C VAL A 115 6.99 -5.66 8.64
N PHE A 116 6.88 -6.97 8.50
CA PHE A 116 6.94 -7.65 7.22
C PHE A 116 5.53 -7.87 6.69
N LEU A 117 5.23 -7.42 5.47
CA LEU A 117 3.91 -7.50 4.84
C LEU A 117 3.96 -8.49 3.69
N GLN A 118 3.18 -9.57 3.79
CA GLN A 118 3.10 -10.60 2.76
C GLN A 118 1.89 -10.35 1.86
N TRP A 119 2.14 -10.10 0.59
CA TRP A 119 1.11 -10.06 -0.43
C TRP A 119 0.83 -11.47 -0.97
N THR A 120 -0.35 -11.66 -1.57
CA THR A 120 -0.49 -12.67 -2.62
C THR A 120 0.47 -12.39 -3.77
N ASP A 121 0.66 -13.35 -4.69
CA ASP A 121 1.53 -13.15 -5.87
C ASP A 121 1.25 -11.81 -6.58
N TRP A 122 2.30 -11.00 -6.74
CA TRP A 122 2.24 -9.73 -7.43
C TRP A 122 2.73 -9.87 -8.89
N PRO A 123 2.03 -9.33 -9.89
CA PRO A 123 2.43 -9.50 -11.28
C PRO A 123 3.66 -8.67 -11.62
N LYS A 124 4.63 -9.30 -12.30
CA LYS A 124 5.82 -8.62 -12.83
C LYS A 124 5.55 -7.50 -13.82
N THR A 125 4.33 -7.38 -14.34
CA THR A 125 3.97 -6.30 -15.26
C THR A 125 3.47 -5.05 -14.55
N HIS A 126 3.20 -5.11 -13.24
CA HIS A 126 2.56 -4.05 -12.46
C HIS A 126 3.57 -3.11 -11.78
N HIS A 127 4.66 -2.83 -12.50
CA HIS A 127 5.74 -1.96 -12.06
C HIS A 127 5.24 -0.67 -11.41
N GLY A 128 5.83 -0.31 -10.27
CA GLY A 128 5.53 0.95 -9.60
C GLY A 128 6.04 1.05 -8.16
N PRO A 129 5.76 2.17 -7.48
CA PRO A 129 6.28 2.38 -6.14
C PRO A 129 5.59 1.51 -5.08
N VAL A 130 6.33 1.27 -4.01
CA VAL A 130 5.82 0.77 -2.72
C VAL A 130 5.98 1.87 -1.68
N ILE A 131 4.90 2.20 -0.97
CA ILE A 131 4.84 3.36 -0.08
C ILE A 131 4.16 2.99 1.24
N ASP A 132 4.73 3.45 2.35
CA ASP A 132 4.22 3.20 3.69
C ASP A 132 3.98 4.50 4.46
N TYR A 133 2.87 4.55 5.17
CA TYR A 133 2.46 5.70 5.99
C TYR A 133 2.01 5.25 7.37
N LEU A 134 2.14 6.15 8.34
CA LEU A 134 1.47 6.03 9.64
C LEU A 134 0.52 7.21 9.83
N ALA A 135 -0.62 6.96 10.48
CA ALA A 135 -1.52 7.99 10.97
C ALA A 135 -1.91 7.71 12.43
N ASN A 136 -1.82 8.72 13.29
CA ASN A 136 -2.14 8.59 14.72
C ASN A 136 -3.67 8.51 14.91
N CYS A 137 -4.14 7.50 15.65
CA CYS A 137 -5.56 7.27 15.94
C CYS A 137 -6.05 7.99 17.20
N GLY A 138 -5.15 8.67 17.92
CA GLY A 138 -5.42 9.24 19.23
C GLY A 138 -5.59 8.18 20.32
N SER A 139 -5.96 8.63 21.52
CA SER A 139 -6.06 7.78 22.71
C SER A 139 -7.26 6.82 22.70
N ALA A 140 -8.21 7.01 21.79
CA ALA A 140 -9.40 6.15 21.65
C ALA A 140 -9.12 4.85 20.88
N GLY A 141 -7.92 4.71 20.29
CA GLY A 141 -7.53 3.52 19.54
C GLY A 141 -8.04 3.53 18.11
N CYS A 142 -7.42 2.70 17.27
CA CYS A 142 -7.71 2.66 15.83
C CYS A 142 -9.01 1.90 15.48
N GLU A 143 -9.55 1.11 16.41
CA GLU A 143 -10.79 0.34 16.24
C GLU A 143 -12.03 1.21 16.05
N THR A 144 -11.95 2.48 16.47
CA THR A 144 -13.04 3.46 16.43
C THR A 144 -12.67 4.77 15.74
N ALA A 145 -11.45 4.87 15.18
CA ALA A 145 -10.99 6.07 14.50
C ALA A 145 -11.87 6.41 13.29
N ASP A 146 -12.21 7.68 13.11
CA ASP A 146 -12.78 8.16 11.86
C ASP A 146 -11.67 8.18 10.80
N LYS A 147 -11.77 7.29 9.81
CA LYS A 147 -10.74 7.19 8.77
C LYS A 147 -10.56 8.49 7.99
N THR A 148 -11.61 9.31 7.89
CA THR A 148 -11.57 10.58 7.15
C THR A 148 -10.81 11.69 7.89
N SER A 149 -10.54 11.52 9.19
CA SER A 149 -9.72 12.44 9.98
C SER A 149 -8.29 11.93 10.19
N LEU A 150 -7.91 10.80 9.60
CA LEU A 150 -6.55 10.28 9.70
C LEU A 150 -5.59 11.13 8.85
N GLU A 151 -4.57 11.68 9.50
CA GLU A 151 -3.49 12.43 8.87
C GLU A 151 -2.25 11.54 8.76
N PHE A 152 -1.89 11.18 7.52
CA PHE A 152 -0.83 10.23 7.20
C PHE A 152 0.50 10.94 6.96
N PHE A 153 1.55 10.52 7.65
CA PHE A 153 2.93 10.88 7.36
C PHE A 153 3.67 9.70 6.75
N LYS A 154 4.48 9.96 5.72
CA LYS A 154 5.19 8.92 4.96
C LYS A 154 6.42 8.43 5.72
N ILE A 155 6.57 7.11 5.86
CA ILE A 155 7.68 6.46 6.57
C ILE A 155 8.56 5.58 5.68
N ASP A 156 8.10 5.24 4.48
CA ASP A 156 8.92 4.65 3.41
C ASP A 156 8.30 5.00 2.05
N GLY A 157 9.10 4.94 0.99
CA GLY A 157 8.67 5.23 -0.38
C GLY A 157 9.75 4.92 -1.39
N VAL A 158 9.71 3.72 -1.97
CA VAL A 158 10.65 3.27 -3.02
C VAL A 158 9.94 3.33 -4.37
N GLY A 159 10.44 4.16 -5.28
CA GLY A 159 9.94 4.30 -6.65
C GLY A 159 10.79 3.55 -7.68
N LEU A 160 11.22 4.24 -8.74
CA LEU A 160 12.16 3.72 -9.74
C LEU A 160 13.57 3.56 -9.13
N VAL A 161 14.10 2.34 -9.18
CA VAL A 161 15.41 1.94 -8.64
C VAL A 161 16.48 1.94 -9.73
N ASP A 162 16.14 1.42 -10.92
CA ASP A 162 17.06 1.31 -12.05
C ASP A 162 16.30 1.51 -13.37
N ASP A 163 16.74 2.43 -14.22
CA ASP A 163 16.14 2.72 -15.55
C ASP A 163 17.04 2.29 -16.72
N THR A 164 18.07 1.49 -16.48
CA THR A 164 19.01 1.03 -17.53
C THR A 164 18.32 0.22 -18.62
N THR A 165 17.27 -0.51 -18.25
CA THR A 165 16.40 -1.25 -19.19
C THR A 165 14.94 -0.95 -18.86
N VAL A 166 14.30 -0.14 -19.69
CA VAL A 166 12.86 0.19 -19.61
C VAL A 166 12.00 -1.09 -19.64
N PRO A 167 10.97 -1.22 -18.78
CA PRO A 167 10.37 -0.18 -17.94
C PRO A 167 11.11 0.11 -16.63
N GLY A 168 12.24 -0.56 -16.35
CA GLY A 168 13.06 -0.36 -15.16
C GLY A 168 12.84 -1.42 -14.08
N ILE A 169 13.58 -1.26 -12.98
CA ILE A 169 13.38 -1.97 -11.71
C ILE A 169 12.73 -0.99 -10.75
N TRP A 170 11.64 -1.39 -10.12
CA TRP A 170 10.82 -0.56 -9.24
C TRP A 170 10.77 -1.12 -7.82
N GLY A 171 10.09 -0.42 -6.92
CA GLY A 171 9.83 -0.89 -5.56
C GLY A 171 9.13 -2.25 -5.56
N ASP A 172 8.12 -2.44 -6.41
CA ASP A 172 7.40 -3.71 -6.50
C ASP A 172 8.26 -4.85 -7.08
N ASP A 173 9.26 -4.57 -7.91
CA ASP A 173 10.23 -5.58 -8.36
C ASP A 173 11.10 -6.08 -7.20
N GLN A 174 11.47 -5.20 -6.26
CA GLN A 174 12.15 -5.61 -5.02
C GLN A 174 11.21 -6.44 -4.13
N LEU A 175 9.93 -6.07 -4.05
CA LEU A 175 8.90 -6.83 -3.34
C LEU A 175 8.72 -8.24 -3.92
N ILE A 176 8.63 -8.36 -5.25
CA ILE A 176 8.54 -9.65 -5.95
C ILE A 176 9.79 -10.49 -5.68
N ALA A 177 10.98 -9.89 -5.69
CA ALA A 177 12.24 -10.60 -5.41
C ALA A 177 12.29 -11.20 -4.00
N GLN A 178 11.52 -10.68 -3.05
CA GLN A 178 11.37 -11.23 -1.70
C GLN A 178 10.13 -12.14 -1.56
N GLY A 179 9.61 -12.69 -2.65
CA GLY A 179 8.45 -13.59 -2.61
C GLY A 179 7.14 -12.84 -2.39
N SER A 180 6.96 -11.71 -3.09
CA SER A 180 5.80 -10.82 -2.97
C SER A 180 5.64 -10.26 -1.56
N SER A 181 6.72 -9.74 -0.98
CA SER A 181 6.71 -9.23 0.38
C SER A 181 7.52 -7.95 0.55
N TRP A 182 7.13 -7.16 1.55
CA TRP A 182 7.77 -5.89 1.86
C TRP A 182 8.14 -5.83 3.33
N MET A 183 9.31 -5.27 3.64
CA MET A 183 9.70 -4.94 5.00
C MET A 183 9.63 -3.42 5.16
N VAL A 184 8.97 -2.97 6.23
CA VAL A 184 8.99 -1.57 6.68
C VAL A 184 9.48 -1.49 8.12
N GLU A 185 10.25 -0.46 8.46
CA GLU A 185 10.67 -0.19 9.84
C GLU A 185 9.77 0.87 10.46
N ILE A 186 9.22 0.60 11.63
CA ILE A 186 8.51 1.61 12.42
C ILE A 186 9.56 2.61 12.91
N PRO A 187 9.46 3.91 12.60
CA PRO A 187 10.51 4.86 12.94
C PRO A 187 10.89 4.79 14.44
N PRO A 188 12.19 4.77 14.80
CA PRO A 188 12.60 4.52 16.19
C PRO A 188 12.30 5.69 17.15
N THR A 189 11.99 6.88 16.62
CA THR A 189 11.82 8.10 17.41
C THR A 189 10.37 8.60 17.49
N ILE A 190 9.40 7.94 16.82
CA ILE A 190 8.00 8.35 16.91
C ILE A 190 7.44 8.13 18.32
N ALA A 191 6.50 8.98 18.69
CA ALA A 191 5.77 8.83 19.94
C ALA A 191 5.08 7.46 20.03
N PRO A 192 5.01 6.84 21.22
CA PRO A 192 4.17 5.67 21.43
C PRO A 192 2.69 6.04 21.30
N GLY A 193 1.87 5.13 20.78
CA GLY A 193 0.46 5.41 20.52
C GLY A 193 -0.20 4.37 19.64
N TYR A 194 -1.45 4.62 19.27
CA TYR A 194 -2.17 3.79 18.31
C TYR A 194 -2.05 4.42 16.93
N TYR A 195 -1.62 3.63 15.95
CA TYR A 195 -1.40 4.09 14.59
C TYR A 195 -2.07 3.16 13.58
N VAL A 196 -2.64 3.74 12.52
CA VAL A 196 -2.90 3.00 11.29
C VAL A 196 -1.62 2.98 10.47
N LEU A 197 -1.08 1.78 10.19
CA LEU A 197 -0.13 1.57 9.11
C LEU A 197 -0.91 1.43 7.81
N ARG A 198 -0.69 2.35 6.87
CA ARG A 198 -1.22 2.29 5.51
C ARG A 198 -0.06 1.94 4.57
N HIS A 199 -0.08 0.71 4.08
CA HIS A 199 0.87 0.21 3.08
C HIS A 199 0.21 0.19 1.70
N GLU A 200 0.92 0.58 0.65
CA GLU A 200 0.34 0.72 -0.68
C GLU A 200 1.34 0.40 -1.79
N LEU A 201 0.85 -0.33 -2.80
CA LEU A 201 1.45 -0.39 -4.13
C LEU A 201 0.67 0.50 -5.08
N ILE A 202 1.36 1.18 -6.00
CA ILE A 202 0.73 1.90 -7.11
C ILE A 202 1.23 1.29 -8.41
N ALA A 203 0.40 0.51 -9.12
CA ALA A 203 0.81 -0.05 -10.40
C ALA A 203 0.71 1.01 -11.52
N LEU A 204 1.78 1.14 -12.31
CA LEU A 204 1.94 2.21 -13.30
C LEU A 204 1.91 1.72 -14.76
N HIS A 205 1.63 0.44 -14.99
CA HIS A 205 1.64 -0.18 -16.32
C HIS A 205 0.65 0.46 -17.32
N SER A 206 -0.38 1.15 -16.84
CA SER A 206 -1.31 1.92 -17.67
C SER A 206 -1.27 3.43 -17.39
N ALA A 207 -0.34 3.91 -16.55
CA ALA A 207 -0.30 5.27 -16.03
C ALA A 207 0.15 6.34 -17.05
N GLY A 208 0.48 5.95 -18.29
CA GLY A 208 0.75 6.90 -19.37
C GLY A 208 -0.48 7.71 -19.78
N GLU A 209 -1.67 7.23 -19.42
CA GLU A 209 -2.95 7.90 -19.64
C GLU A 209 -3.56 8.34 -18.30
N GLN A 210 -4.30 9.46 -18.32
CA GLN A 210 -4.99 9.95 -17.13
C GLN A 210 -5.97 8.91 -16.59
N GLY A 211 -5.91 8.65 -15.28
CA GLY A 211 -6.72 7.61 -14.64
C GLY A 211 -6.15 6.19 -14.76
N GLY A 212 -4.98 6.02 -15.39
CA GLY A 212 -4.39 4.71 -15.64
C GLY A 212 -3.54 4.12 -14.51
N ALA A 213 -3.13 4.92 -13.51
CA ALA A 213 -2.49 4.39 -12.31
C ALA A 213 -3.50 3.59 -11.46
N GLN A 214 -3.01 2.61 -10.70
CA GLN A 214 -3.86 1.72 -9.90
C GLN A 214 -3.32 1.62 -8.48
N SER A 215 -4.04 2.19 -7.51
CA SER A 215 -3.63 2.21 -6.10
C SER A 215 -4.20 1.03 -5.31
N TYR A 216 -3.36 0.38 -4.51
CA TYR A 216 -3.72 -0.78 -3.69
C TYR A 216 -3.41 -0.55 -2.20
N PRO A 217 -4.11 0.38 -1.53
CA PRO A 217 -3.89 0.65 -0.12
C PRO A 217 -4.40 -0.49 0.76
N GLN A 218 -3.64 -0.87 1.78
CA GLN A 218 -3.99 -1.87 2.79
C GLN A 218 -3.65 -1.30 4.17
N CYS A 219 -4.64 -1.26 5.08
CA CYS A 219 -4.49 -0.65 6.39
C CYS A 219 -4.44 -1.68 7.53
N PHE A 220 -3.62 -1.40 8.54
CA PHE A 220 -3.43 -2.24 9.73
C PHE A 220 -3.40 -1.40 11.00
N ASN A 221 -4.03 -1.88 12.07
CA ASN A 221 -3.95 -1.22 13.38
C ASN A 221 -2.72 -1.71 14.15
N LEU A 222 -1.91 -0.76 14.61
CA LEU A 222 -0.73 -1.01 15.43
C LEU A 222 -0.84 -0.24 16.76
N GLN A 223 -0.35 -0.85 17.83
CA GLN A 223 -0.02 -0.16 19.07
C GLN A 223 1.51 -0.04 19.15
N VAL A 224 2.02 1.15 18.88
CA VAL A 224 3.45 1.45 18.97
C VAL A 224 3.83 1.70 20.42
N THR A 225 4.85 0.99 20.89
CA THR A 225 5.49 1.16 22.19
C THR A 225 6.88 1.78 22.02
N GLY A 226 7.40 2.43 23.04
CA GLY A 226 8.72 3.05 22.97
C GLY A 226 8.82 4.30 23.83
N SER A 227 9.88 5.06 23.62
CA SER A 227 10.18 6.30 24.34
C SER A 227 10.39 7.50 23.40
N GLY A 228 10.09 7.32 22.11
CA GLY A 228 10.16 8.40 21.14
C GLY A 228 9.16 9.50 21.46
N THR A 229 9.36 10.66 20.86
CA THR A 229 8.53 11.86 21.08
C THR A 229 8.11 12.54 19.80
N ASP A 230 8.56 12.04 18.64
CA ASP A 230 8.27 12.68 17.38
C ASP A 230 6.80 12.46 17.00
N ASP A 231 6.14 13.56 16.64
CA ASP A 231 4.75 13.59 16.20
C ASP A 231 4.73 14.29 14.82
N PRO A 232 5.05 13.56 13.75
CA PRO A 232 5.19 14.16 12.42
C PRO A 232 3.83 14.66 11.91
N ALA A 233 3.82 15.86 11.32
CA ALA A 233 2.62 16.36 10.65
C ALA A 233 2.23 15.43 9.49
N GLY A 234 0.95 15.05 9.45
CA GLY A 234 0.40 14.20 8.40
C GLY A 234 -0.40 14.98 7.35
N VAL A 235 -0.89 14.26 6.35
CA VAL A 235 -1.80 14.75 5.31
C VAL A 235 -3.04 13.85 5.27
N LEU A 236 -4.23 14.44 5.11
CA LEU A 236 -5.46 13.65 5.01
C LEU A 236 -5.37 12.62 3.88
N GLY A 237 -5.95 11.44 4.07
CA GLY A 237 -5.88 10.38 3.06
C GLY A 237 -6.40 10.81 1.68
N THR A 238 -7.43 11.66 1.64
CA THR A 238 -8.01 12.24 0.40
C THR A 238 -7.18 13.37 -0.23
N GLU A 239 -6.07 13.74 0.40
CA GLU A 239 -5.14 14.79 -0.04
C GLU A 239 -3.74 14.22 -0.32
N LEU A 240 -3.57 12.89 -0.21
CA LEU A 240 -2.29 12.24 -0.49
C LEU A 240 -1.90 12.39 -1.97
N TYR A 241 -2.85 12.24 -2.89
CA TYR A 241 -2.56 12.14 -4.32
C TYR A 241 -3.47 13.02 -5.17
N SER A 242 -2.93 13.53 -6.26
CA SER A 242 -3.67 14.14 -7.36
C SER A 242 -3.60 13.29 -8.62
N PRO A 243 -4.66 13.20 -9.44
CA PRO A 243 -4.65 12.46 -10.71
C PRO A 243 -3.59 12.90 -11.72
N ILE A 244 -3.00 14.08 -11.52
CA ILE A 244 -1.99 14.68 -12.39
C ILE A 244 -0.62 14.80 -11.73
N ASP A 245 -0.42 14.19 -10.55
CA ASP A 245 0.91 14.14 -9.94
C ASP A 245 1.90 13.46 -10.90
N ALA A 246 3.13 13.97 -10.94
CA ALA A 246 4.15 13.49 -11.88
C ALA A 246 4.51 12.00 -11.71
N GLY A 247 4.24 11.42 -10.54
CA GLY A 247 4.39 9.99 -10.28
C GLY A 247 3.13 9.15 -10.49
N ILE A 248 2.00 9.78 -10.79
CA ILE A 248 0.68 9.15 -11.03
C ILE A 248 0.34 9.16 -12.52
N LEU A 249 0.53 10.28 -13.22
CA LEU A 249 0.41 10.37 -14.68
C LEU A 249 1.80 10.32 -15.30
N VAL A 250 2.26 9.13 -15.66
CA VAL A 250 3.64 8.85 -16.05
C VAL A 250 3.72 7.69 -17.04
N ASN A 251 4.51 7.87 -18.10
CA ASN A 251 4.79 6.79 -19.06
C ASN A 251 6.08 6.05 -18.67
N ILE A 252 5.92 4.90 -18.01
CA ILE A 252 7.04 4.04 -17.60
C ILE A 252 7.70 3.26 -18.76
N TYR A 253 7.14 3.35 -19.98
CA TYR A 253 7.71 2.72 -21.18
C TYR A 253 8.62 3.66 -21.97
N ALA A 254 8.89 4.84 -21.43
CA ALA A 254 9.97 5.72 -21.85
C ALA A 254 11.01 5.79 -20.72
N SER A 255 12.27 6.04 -21.08
CA SER A 255 13.31 6.26 -20.07
C SER A 255 12.96 7.49 -19.22
N LEU A 256 13.09 7.33 -17.91
CA LEU A 256 12.79 8.33 -16.91
C LEU A 256 14.10 8.76 -16.23
N SER A 257 14.50 10.02 -16.42
CA SER A 257 15.69 10.56 -15.73
C SER A 257 15.55 10.55 -14.20
N THR A 258 14.32 10.68 -13.70
CA THR A 258 13.94 10.58 -12.29
C THR A 258 12.48 10.20 -12.20
N TYR A 259 12.09 9.49 -11.14
CA TYR A 259 10.69 9.27 -10.77
C TYR A 259 10.38 9.98 -9.44
N VAL A 260 9.28 10.74 -9.39
CA VAL A 260 8.82 11.41 -8.17
C VAL A 260 7.81 10.50 -7.48
N VAL A 261 8.17 9.93 -6.33
CA VAL A 261 7.23 9.12 -5.53
C VAL A 261 6.05 10.01 -5.07
N PRO A 262 4.79 9.68 -5.41
CA PRO A 262 3.61 10.46 -5.04
C PRO A 262 3.44 10.61 -3.54
N GLY A 263 2.65 11.58 -3.09
CA GLY A 263 2.37 11.81 -1.67
C GLY A 263 3.32 12.79 -0.98
N PRO A 264 3.10 13.06 0.33
CA PRO A 264 3.89 14.01 1.11
C PRO A 264 5.37 13.63 1.16
N THR A 265 6.21 14.58 1.56
CA THR A 265 7.63 14.34 1.80
C THR A 265 7.82 13.24 2.86
N LEU A 266 8.86 12.44 2.68
CA LEU A 266 9.27 11.44 3.67
C LEU A 266 9.56 12.12 5.02
N TYR A 267 9.02 11.56 6.09
CA TYR A 267 9.31 11.99 7.45
C TYR A 267 10.83 11.91 7.73
N SER A 268 11.41 12.93 8.36
CA SER A 268 12.87 13.01 8.56
C SER A 268 13.45 11.93 9.49
N GLY A 269 12.62 11.31 10.35
CA GLY A 269 13.02 10.17 11.18
C GLY A 269 12.67 8.82 10.58
N ALA A 270 12.17 8.78 9.33
CA ALA A 270 11.97 7.55 8.58
C ALA A 270 13.31 6.83 8.34
N VAL A 271 13.26 5.50 8.25
CA VAL A 271 14.44 4.66 8.06
C VAL A 271 14.26 3.85 6.77
N SER A 272 15.13 4.11 5.79
CA SER A 272 15.22 3.26 4.60
C SER A 272 15.93 1.96 4.95
N ILE A 273 15.33 0.83 4.60
CA ILE A 273 15.90 -0.49 4.86
C ILE A 273 16.10 -1.26 3.56
N THR A 274 17.13 -2.10 3.54
CA THR A 274 17.29 -3.08 2.45
C THR A 274 16.24 -4.17 2.60
N GLN A 275 15.50 -4.44 1.53
CA GLN A 275 14.45 -5.45 1.53
C GLN A 275 14.99 -6.85 1.84
N THR A 276 14.27 -7.56 2.70
CA THR A 276 14.60 -8.89 3.19
C THR A 276 13.33 -9.62 3.59
N THR A 277 13.41 -10.95 3.73
CA THR A 277 12.30 -11.78 4.22
C THR A 277 12.27 -11.89 5.73
N SER A 278 11.10 -12.21 6.29
CA SER A 278 10.92 -12.63 7.69
C SER A 278 10.41 -14.07 7.76
N ALA A 279 11.02 -14.89 8.62
CA ALA A 279 10.47 -16.19 8.97
C ALA A 279 9.29 -16.04 9.95
N ILE A 280 8.30 -16.91 9.83
CA ILE A 280 7.20 -17.04 10.80
C ILE A 280 7.60 -18.09 11.82
N THR A 281 7.68 -17.70 13.09
CA THR A 281 7.98 -18.60 14.22
C THR A 281 6.77 -18.84 15.12
N ALA A 282 5.74 -17.98 15.03
CA ALA A 282 4.49 -18.10 15.79
C ALA A 282 3.33 -17.40 15.07
N THR A 283 2.10 -17.67 15.52
CA THR A 283 0.89 -16.95 15.11
C THR A 283 0.41 -16.08 16.28
N GLY A 284 0.16 -14.80 16.00
CA GLY A 284 -0.34 -13.82 16.95
C GLY A 284 -1.87 -13.77 16.97
N THR A 285 -2.42 -13.27 18.07
CA THR A 285 -3.85 -12.93 18.20
C THR A 285 -3.96 -11.42 18.34
N PRO A 286 -4.82 -10.74 17.58
CA PRO A 286 -5.05 -9.30 17.75
C PRO A 286 -5.53 -8.99 19.16
N ILE A 287 -5.06 -7.87 19.71
CA ILE A 287 -5.57 -7.35 20.98
C ILE A 287 -6.81 -6.52 20.68
N THR A 288 -7.86 -6.69 21.49
CA THR A 288 -9.11 -5.94 21.38
C THR A 288 -9.24 -4.93 22.51
N GLY A 289 -9.81 -3.76 22.18
CA GLY A 289 -10.01 -2.68 23.14
C GLY A 289 -8.70 -1.97 23.54
N LEU A 290 -8.82 -0.97 24.40
CA LEU A 290 -7.67 -0.23 24.90
C LEU A 290 -6.97 -1.07 25.97
N GLY A 291 -6.06 -1.95 25.57
CA GLY A 291 -5.09 -2.52 26.50
C GLY A 291 -4.43 -1.35 27.22
N THR A 292 -4.42 -1.34 28.56
CA THR A 292 -3.80 -0.25 29.34
C THR A 292 -2.39 -0.02 28.82
N ALA A 293 -2.18 1.07 28.09
CA ALA A 293 -0.85 1.55 27.74
C ALA A 293 -0.12 1.65 29.08
N ALA A 294 0.86 0.78 29.29
CA ALA A 294 1.65 0.79 30.51
C ALA A 294 2.29 2.18 30.57
N THR A 295 1.70 3.06 31.39
CA THR A 295 2.36 4.27 31.82
C THR A 295 3.67 3.79 32.42
N ALA A 296 4.80 4.27 31.87
CA ALA A 296 6.12 3.98 32.40
C ALA A 296 6.17 4.44 33.86
N THR A 297 5.75 3.55 34.77
CA THR A 297 5.93 3.72 36.19
C THR A 297 7.36 3.33 36.42
N SER A 298 8.21 4.33 36.61
CA SER A 298 9.56 4.15 37.12
C SER A 298 9.48 3.27 38.38
N ALA A 299 9.81 1.99 38.23
CA ALA A 299 9.94 1.08 39.36
C ALA A 299 11.15 1.55 40.17
N GLN A 300 10.89 2.34 41.20
CA GLN A 300 11.84 2.64 42.25
C GLN A 300 12.14 1.33 42.98
N THR A 301 13.32 0.78 42.75
CA THR A 301 13.86 -0.35 43.50
C THR A 301 14.04 0.06 44.96
N THR A 302 13.10 -0.31 45.82
CA THR A 302 13.34 -0.41 47.26
C THR A 302 14.24 -1.62 47.51
N ALA A 303 15.53 -1.37 47.65
CA ALA A 303 16.48 -2.36 48.14
C ALA A 303 16.20 -2.63 49.63
N ALA A 304 15.83 -3.86 49.95
CA ALA A 304 15.77 -4.37 51.31
C ALA A 304 17.19 -4.43 51.90
N GLY A 305 17.31 -3.99 53.15
CA GLY A 305 18.58 -3.86 53.84
C GLY A 305 19.28 -5.19 54.14
N SER A 306 20.60 -5.14 54.10
CA SER A 306 21.44 -5.95 54.97
C SER A 306 22.53 -5.07 55.53
N ALA A 307 22.45 -4.87 56.84
CA ALA A 307 23.46 -4.19 57.62
C ALA A 307 24.69 -5.10 57.76
N VAL A 308 25.86 -4.57 57.44
CA VAL A 308 27.12 -4.97 58.08
C VAL A 308 28.07 -3.79 58.13
N THR A 309 28.78 -3.75 59.25
CA THR A 309 29.39 -2.61 59.91
C THR A 309 30.74 -2.20 59.30
N ALA A 310 31.04 -0.92 59.47
CA ALA A 310 32.20 -0.11 59.09
C ALA A 310 33.61 -0.78 59.09
N SER A 311 34.46 -0.29 58.19
CA SER A 311 35.79 0.22 58.58
C SER A 311 36.37 1.19 57.54
N SER A 312 37.03 2.24 58.04
CA SER A 312 37.50 3.44 57.34
C SER A 312 38.91 3.29 56.75
N ALA A 313 39.22 3.94 55.61
CA ALA A 313 40.53 4.53 55.29
C ALA A 313 40.53 5.41 54.00
N THR A 314 40.64 6.72 54.20
CA THR A 314 41.64 7.68 53.66
C THR A 314 42.01 7.73 52.15
N THR A 315 41.70 8.89 51.52
CA THR A 315 42.45 9.73 50.52
C THR A 315 42.84 9.07 49.17
N VAL A 316 42.56 9.62 47.98
CA VAL A 316 43.30 10.71 47.30
C VAL A 316 42.42 11.52 46.32
N LYS A 317 42.68 12.83 46.36
CA LYS A 317 42.22 13.97 45.57
C LYS A 317 42.73 13.91 44.10
N SER A 318 41.90 14.19 43.11
CA SER A 318 42.39 14.69 41.82
C SER A 318 41.40 15.66 41.17
N THR A 319 41.92 16.83 40.86
CA THR A 319 41.29 18.00 40.24
C THR A 319 42.19 18.44 39.10
N THR A 320 41.64 18.71 37.92
CA THR A 320 41.99 19.81 36.97
C THR A 320 41.29 19.54 35.64
N VAL A 321 40.28 20.32 35.22
CA VAL A 321 40.29 21.70 34.65
C VAL A 321 40.52 21.68 33.13
N ALA A 322 39.51 22.18 32.42
CA ALA A 322 39.48 22.54 31.01
C ALA A 322 40.28 23.82 30.71
N PRO A 323 40.58 24.10 29.43
CA PRO A 323 40.70 25.49 29.00
C PRO A 323 39.78 25.82 27.83
N THR A 324 39.12 26.98 27.98
CA THR A 324 38.51 27.81 26.96
C THR A 324 39.50 28.93 26.59
N GLY A 325 39.53 29.37 25.33
CA GLY A 325 40.26 30.57 24.88
C GLY A 325 40.48 30.51 23.36
N THR A 326 39.62 31.10 22.54
CA THR A 326 39.53 32.52 22.13
C THR A 326 40.48 32.91 20.98
N SER A 327 39.82 33.30 19.88
CA SER A 327 40.20 34.06 18.68
C SER A 327 41.57 34.75 18.57
N THR A 328 42.15 34.67 17.36
CA THR A 328 42.76 35.82 16.67
C THR A 328 42.72 35.64 15.13
N THR A 329 42.51 36.77 14.47
CA THR A 329 42.38 37.07 13.04
C THR A 329 43.68 36.89 12.23
N THR A 330 43.57 36.72 10.90
CA THR A 330 44.07 37.65 9.84
C THR A 330 44.50 36.93 8.53
N ALA A 331 43.99 37.48 7.41
CA ALA A 331 44.51 37.52 6.02
C ALA A 331 44.45 36.29 5.08
N ALA A 332 43.78 36.54 3.94
CA ALA A 332 43.89 35.84 2.66
C ALA A 332 45.28 36.05 2.02
N PRO A 333 45.67 35.21 1.03
CA PRO A 333 45.46 35.63 -0.36
C PRO A 333 45.16 34.51 -1.39
N LYS A 334 44.32 34.90 -2.37
CA LYS A 334 44.34 34.64 -3.83
C LYS A 334 44.81 33.29 -4.44
N THR A 335 43.86 32.72 -5.22
CA THR A 335 43.99 32.05 -6.54
C THR A 335 45.07 30.98 -6.79
N THR A 336 44.62 29.77 -7.15
CA THR A 336 44.83 29.15 -8.49
C THR A 336 43.96 27.91 -8.65
N ALA A 337 43.37 27.75 -9.83
CA ALA A 337 42.62 26.57 -10.27
C ALA A 337 43.55 25.38 -10.58
N PRO A 338 43.02 24.14 -10.60
CA PRO A 338 43.54 23.11 -11.47
C PRO A 338 42.46 22.54 -12.41
N THR A 339 42.70 22.78 -13.69
CA THR A 339 42.60 21.92 -14.87
C THR A 339 41.93 20.55 -14.71
N ALA A 340 40.93 20.34 -15.57
CA ALA A 340 40.28 19.07 -15.86
C ALA A 340 41.27 18.02 -16.39
N VAL A 341 41.13 16.78 -15.90
CA VAL A 341 41.79 15.59 -16.46
C VAL A 341 40.69 14.65 -16.96
N ALA A 342 40.73 14.37 -18.25
CA ALA A 342 39.87 13.41 -18.93
C ALA A 342 40.19 11.97 -18.50
N PRO A 343 39.20 11.06 -18.39
CA PRO A 343 39.47 9.64 -18.32
C PRO A 343 39.56 9.02 -19.73
N THR A 344 40.68 8.33 -19.91
CA THR A 344 41.11 7.57 -21.08
C THR A 344 40.18 6.39 -21.37
N THR A 345 39.78 6.25 -22.63
CA THR A 345 39.11 5.07 -23.19
C THR A 345 40.03 3.84 -23.16
N VAL A 346 39.61 2.76 -22.51
CA VAL A 346 40.22 1.44 -22.66
C VAL A 346 39.24 0.55 -23.42
N ALA A 347 39.50 0.39 -24.72
CA ALA A 347 38.82 -0.60 -25.55
C ALA A 347 39.41 -1.98 -25.23
N SER A 348 38.57 -2.89 -24.73
CA SER A 348 38.91 -4.31 -24.57
C SER A 348 38.28 -5.10 -25.70
N THR A 349 39.10 -5.49 -26.66
CA THR A 349 38.78 -6.39 -27.77
C THR A 349 38.65 -7.81 -27.23
N MET A 350 37.42 -8.33 -27.15
CA MET A 350 37.17 -9.77 -26.96
C MET A 350 36.56 -10.32 -28.24
N SER A 351 37.33 -11.21 -28.86
CA SER A 351 37.00 -11.92 -30.09
C SER A 351 36.40 -13.27 -29.70
N THR A 352 35.14 -13.51 -30.07
CA THR A 352 34.54 -14.85 -30.06
C THR A 352 33.82 -15.09 -31.38
N THR A 353 34.49 -15.84 -32.22
CA THR A 353 33.91 -16.55 -33.35
C THR A 353 33.02 -17.66 -32.81
N MET A 354 31.73 -17.71 -33.18
CA MET A 354 31.11 -18.87 -33.82
C MET A 354 29.60 -18.69 -34.09
N ARG A 355 29.29 -18.88 -35.38
CA ARG A 355 28.14 -19.61 -35.94
C ARG A 355 26.76 -18.95 -35.92
N ALA A 356 26.47 -18.33 -37.07
CA ALA A 356 25.12 -18.13 -37.58
C ALA A 356 24.35 -19.46 -37.59
N SER A 357 23.25 -19.48 -36.84
CA SER A 357 22.23 -20.53 -36.89
C SER A 357 21.02 -19.91 -37.58
N THR A 358 20.84 -20.23 -38.85
CA THR A 358 19.59 -20.03 -39.57
C THR A 358 18.52 -20.91 -38.93
N THR A 359 17.66 -20.33 -38.11
CA THR A 359 16.42 -20.99 -37.69
C THR A 359 15.26 -20.46 -38.51
N THR A 360 14.85 -21.32 -39.44
CA THR A 360 13.57 -21.37 -40.13
C THR A 360 12.41 -20.95 -39.24
N ALA A 361 11.57 -20.06 -39.78
CA ALA A 361 10.24 -19.77 -39.28
C ALA A 361 9.50 -21.11 -39.10
N THR A 362 9.27 -21.48 -37.84
CA THR A 362 8.42 -22.61 -37.50
C THR A 362 7.17 -22.01 -36.89
N ALA A 363 6.05 -22.15 -37.59
CA ALA A 363 4.72 -21.87 -37.08
C ALA A 363 4.53 -22.67 -35.77
N GLY A 364 4.57 -21.97 -34.64
CA GLY A 364 4.39 -22.52 -33.31
C GLY A 364 2.92 -22.53 -32.94
N SER A 365 2.36 -23.73 -32.96
CA SER A 365 1.23 -24.27 -32.18
C SER A 365 0.21 -23.29 -31.59
N SER A 366 -1.06 -23.58 -31.90
CA SER A 366 -2.32 -23.07 -31.34
C SER A 366 -2.47 -23.24 -29.81
N ALA A 367 -1.48 -22.83 -29.01
CA ALA A 367 -1.66 -22.67 -27.58
C ALA A 367 -2.62 -21.49 -27.38
N THR A 368 -3.79 -21.77 -26.83
CA THR A 368 -4.72 -20.73 -26.40
C THR A 368 -4.15 -20.07 -25.15
N GLN A 369 -4.23 -18.76 -25.10
CA GLN A 369 -3.81 -17.96 -23.98
C GLN A 369 -4.81 -18.10 -22.82
N SER A 370 -4.32 -18.08 -21.58
CA SER A 370 -5.20 -18.06 -20.40
C SER A 370 -6.10 -16.85 -20.43
N VAL A 371 -7.24 -16.93 -19.75
CA VAL A 371 -8.03 -15.74 -19.43
C VAL A 371 -7.10 -14.71 -18.76
N TYR A 372 -7.17 -13.46 -19.20
CA TYR A 372 -6.31 -12.32 -18.82
C TYR A 372 -4.85 -12.34 -19.28
N GLY A 373 -4.40 -13.35 -20.04
CA GLY A 373 -3.08 -13.32 -20.66
C GLY A 373 -3.01 -12.37 -21.86
N GLN A 374 -1.80 -11.89 -22.19
CA GLN A 374 -1.58 -11.08 -23.39
C GLN A 374 -1.83 -11.92 -24.65
N CYS A 375 -2.68 -11.41 -25.54
CA CYS A 375 -3.09 -12.06 -26.77
C CYS A 375 -2.79 -11.24 -28.03
N GLY A 376 -2.15 -10.07 -27.87
CA GLY A 376 -1.83 -9.19 -28.98
C GLY A 376 -1.09 -7.94 -28.56
N GLY A 377 -0.84 -7.08 -29.55
CA GLY A 377 -0.02 -5.89 -29.43
C GLY A 377 1.15 -5.88 -30.40
N ASN A 378 1.62 -4.70 -30.77
CA ASN A 378 2.82 -4.51 -31.58
C ASN A 378 4.03 -5.25 -30.97
N ASN A 379 4.71 -6.05 -31.80
CA ASN A 379 5.84 -6.92 -31.42
C ASN A 379 5.50 -8.12 -30.51
N TRP A 380 4.22 -8.41 -30.25
CA TRP A 380 3.84 -9.63 -29.54
C TRP A 380 4.07 -10.87 -30.40
N SER A 381 4.85 -11.83 -29.90
CA SER A 381 5.15 -13.10 -30.58
C SER A 381 4.55 -14.33 -29.87
N GLY A 382 3.71 -14.12 -28.85
CA GLY A 382 3.09 -15.20 -28.09
C GLY A 382 1.72 -15.63 -28.65
N ALA A 383 0.96 -16.37 -27.85
CA ALA A 383 -0.37 -16.85 -28.23
C ALA A 383 -1.31 -15.68 -28.56
N THR A 384 -2.07 -15.79 -29.66
CA THR A 384 -3.03 -14.76 -30.09
C THR A 384 -4.50 -15.19 -29.95
N ALA A 385 -4.74 -16.49 -29.81
CA ALA A 385 -6.05 -17.05 -29.52
C ALA A 385 -6.25 -17.13 -28.01
N CYS A 386 -7.44 -16.78 -27.51
CA CYS A 386 -7.78 -16.91 -26.10
C CYS A 386 -8.41 -18.27 -25.79
N ASN A 387 -8.40 -18.65 -24.51
CA ASN A 387 -9.30 -19.66 -23.94
C ASN A 387 -10.75 -19.44 -24.44
N ILE A 388 -11.53 -20.52 -24.59
CA ILE A 388 -12.90 -20.49 -25.16
C ILE A 388 -13.88 -19.53 -24.44
N GLN A 389 -13.58 -19.17 -23.21
CA GLN A 389 -14.37 -18.28 -22.35
C GLN A 389 -13.92 -16.82 -22.45
N ALA A 390 -12.98 -16.48 -23.35
CA ALA A 390 -12.42 -15.15 -23.49
C ALA A 390 -12.22 -14.74 -24.94
N THR A 391 -12.27 -13.44 -25.20
CA THR A 391 -11.96 -12.82 -26.50
C THR A 391 -10.76 -11.90 -26.35
N CYS A 392 -9.88 -11.89 -27.37
CA CYS A 392 -8.74 -10.98 -27.37
C CYS A 392 -9.21 -9.55 -27.62
N SER A 393 -9.13 -8.70 -26.60
CA SER A 393 -9.52 -7.28 -26.67
C SER A 393 -8.28 -6.40 -26.73
N SER A 394 -8.23 -5.49 -27.71
CA SER A 394 -7.15 -4.51 -27.84
C SER A 394 -7.34 -3.39 -26.83
N MET A 395 -6.40 -3.24 -25.90
CA MET A 395 -6.39 -2.14 -24.92
C MET A 395 -5.66 -0.93 -25.49
N ASN A 396 -4.50 -1.16 -26.11
CA ASN A 396 -3.72 -0.14 -26.80
C ASN A 396 -2.89 -0.80 -27.94
N PRO A 397 -2.18 -0.03 -28.79
CA PRO A 397 -1.45 -0.59 -29.93
C PRO A 397 -0.39 -1.64 -29.58
N TYR A 398 0.11 -1.66 -28.35
CA TYR A 398 1.18 -2.56 -27.89
C TYR A 398 0.68 -3.69 -26.99
N TYR A 399 -0.60 -3.66 -26.58
CA TYR A 399 -1.16 -4.62 -25.64
C TYR A 399 -2.62 -4.95 -25.94
N SER A 400 -2.89 -6.24 -26.13
CA SER A 400 -4.23 -6.82 -26.18
C SER A 400 -4.31 -7.97 -25.18
N GLN A 401 -5.44 -8.11 -24.49
CA GLN A 401 -5.62 -9.07 -23.40
C GLN A 401 -6.83 -9.96 -23.65
N CYS A 402 -6.75 -11.23 -23.24
CA CYS A 402 -7.90 -12.13 -23.21
C CYS A 402 -8.89 -11.69 -22.13
N VAL A 403 -10.03 -11.12 -22.53
CA VAL A 403 -11.09 -10.68 -21.60
C VAL A 403 -12.24 -11.69 -21.63
N PRO A 404 -12.81 -12.11 -20.49
CA PRO A 404 -13.94 -13.04 -20.48
C PRO A 404 -15.10 -12.55 -21.34
N THR A 405 -15.61 -13.41 -22.20
CA THR A 405 -16.92 -13.19 -22.83
C THR A 405 -17.98 -13.46 -21.78
N ALA A 406 -18.72 -12.43 -21.35
CA ALA A 406 -19.83 -12.57 -20.42
C ALA A 406 -20.75 -13.71 -20.87
N ALA A 407 -21.07 -14.62 -19.93
CA ALA A 407 -21.93 -15.78 -20.19
C ALA A 407 -23.39 -15.39 -20.39
#